data_AF-A0A5C7B771-F1
#
_entry.id   AF-A0A5C7B771-F1
#
_cell.length_a   1.000
_cell.length_b   1.000
_cell.length_c   1.000
_cell.angle_alpha   90.00
_cell.angle_beta   90.00
_cell.angle_gamma   90.00
#
_symmetry.space_group_name_H-M   'P 1'
#
loop_
_entity.id
_entity.type
_entity.pdbx_description
1 polymer ?
#
loop_
_entity_poly.entity_id
_entity_poly.type
_entity_poly.pdbx_seq_one_letter_code
_entity_poly.pdbx_strand_id
1 'polypeptide(L)'
;MKFKHLYLLLAILGLIYTWYFNIQFYLTETDTSVTNFIALTKTTLPAQSIIADITIVVITFLVWIIYESIKLKIKFWWIVIPLTFLVAIAFSFPLFLYMRANRLERIAIDKSSNMSNNG
;
A
#
# COMPACT_ATOMS: atom_id res chain seq x y z
N MET A 1 -15.20 -8.77 -14.09
CA MET A 1 -14.42 -8.91 -12.84
C MET A 1 -14.32 -7.54 -12.18
N LYS A 2 -14.83 -7.35 -10.96
CA LYS A 2 -14.76 -6.03 -10.29
C LYS A 2 -13.29 -5.77 -9.94
N PHE A 3 -12.66 -4.73 -10.51
CA PHE A 3 -11.23 -4.37 -10.39
C PHE A 3 -10.65 -4.45 -8.95
N LYS A 4 -11.50 -4.34 -7.92
CA LYS A 4 -11.11 -4.54 -6.52
C LYS A 4 -10.45 -5.89 -6.22
N HIS A 5 -10.85 -6.98 -6.85
CA HIS A 5 -10.25 -8.30 -6.60
C HIS A 5 -8.82 -8.38 -7.16
N LEU A 6 -8.55 -7.66 -8.25
CA LEU A 6 -7.20 -7.51 -8.78
C LEU A 6 -6.31 -6.79 -7.77
N TYR A 7 -6.81 -5.73 -7.11
CA TYR A 7 -6.05 -5.06 -6.06
C TYR A 7 -5.77 -5.98 -4.87
N LEU A 8 -6.73 -6.82 -4.47
CA LEU A 8 -6.48 -7.79 -3.40
C LEU A 8 -5.42 -8.82 -3.78
N LEU A 9 -5.48 -9.34 -5.02
CA LEU A 9 -4.46 -10.24 -5.57
C LEU A 9 -3.08 -9.58 -5.57
N LEU A 10 -2.98 -8.35 -6.08
CA LEU A 10 -1.73 -7.60 -6.13
C LEU A 10 -1.18 -7.29 -4.73
N ALA A 11 -2.05 -7.04 -3.75
CA ALA A 11 -1.62 -6.90 -2.37
C ALA A 11 -0.99 -8.20 -1.86
N ILE A 12 -1.65 -9.34 -2.04
CA ILE A 12 -1.11 -10.64 -1.63
C ILE A 12 0.24 -10.92 -2.32
N LEU A 13 0.34 -10.67 -3.63
CA LEU A 13 1.60 -10.82 -4.36
C LEU A 13 2.69 -9.89 -3.84
N GLY A 14 2.35 -8.62 -3.56
CA GLY A 14 3.27 -7.65 -2.97
C GLY A 14 3.80 -8.12 -1.61
N LEU A 15 2.91 -8.62 -0.75
CA LEU A 15 3.28 -9.18 0.56
C LEU A 15 4.23 -10.37 0.41
N ILE A 16 3.88 -11.35 -0.43
CA ILE A 16 4.69 -12.55 -0.63
C ILE A 16 6.06 -12.17 -1.18
N TYR A 17 6.11 -11.32 -2.20
CA TYR A 17 7.35 -10.97 -2.87
C TYR A 17 8.29 -10.19 -1.96
N THR A 18 7.81 -9.13 -1.28
CA THR A 18 8.70 -8.33 -0.43
C THR A 18 9.14 -9.09 0.82
N TRP A 19 8.27 -9.87 1.44
CA TRP A 19 8.66 -10.67 2.59
C TRP A 19 9.55 -11.85 2.24
N TYR A 20 9.45 -12.42 1.04
CA TYR A 20 10.40 -13.42 0.59
C TYR A 20 11.84 -12.90 0.69
N PHE A 21 12.14 -11.71 0.14
CA PHE A 21 13.49 -11.13 0.23
C PHE A 21 13.87 -10.69 1.64
N ASN A 22 12.94 -10.11 2.41
CA ASN A 22 13.22 -9.76 3.81
C ASN A 22 13.58 -11.01 4.63
N ILE A 23 12.84 -12.11 4.46
CA ILE A 23 13.12 -13.39 5.13
C ILE A 23 14.49 -13.92 4.70
N GLN A 24 14.81 -13.89 3.40
CA GLN A 24 16.14 -14.30 2.94
C GLN A 24 17.24 -13.47 3.63
N PHE A 25 17.11 -12.14 3.69
CA PHE A 25 18.05 -11.28 4.42
C PHE A 25 18.24 -11.73 5.89
N TYR A 26 17.15 -11.96 6.63
CA TYR A 26 17.24 -12.40 8.03
C TYR A 26 17.82 -13.81 8.22
N LEU A 27 17.79 -14.65 7.17
CA LEU A 27 18.33 -16.01 7.21
C LEU A 27 19.78 -16.09 6.70
N THR A 28 20.19 -15.20 5.80
CA THR A 28 21.51 -15.27 5.14
C THR A 28 22.53 -14.30 5.70
N GLU A 29 22.10 -13.15 6.24
CA GLU A 29 23.01 -12.14 6.75
C GLU A 29 23.36 -12.36 8.22
N THR A 30 24.63 -12.16 8.57
CA THR A 30 25.09 -12.26 9.95
C THR A 30 24.68 -11.05 10.79
N ASP A 31 24.63 -9.86 10.19
CA ASP A 31 24.14 -8.63 10.83
C ASP A 31 22.78 -8.24 10.23
N THR A 32 21.72 -8.51 10.98
CA THR A 32 20.35 -8.22 10.57
C THR A 32 19.84 -6.88 11.12
N SER A 33 20.74 -5.98 11.54
CA SER A 33 20.36 -4.65 12.01
C SER A 33 19.66 -3.84 10.91
N VAL A 34 18.70 -3.01 11.30
CA VAL A 34 17.98 -2.13 10.35
C VAL A 34 18.96 -1.20 9.62
N THR A 35 20.01 -0.77 10.30
CA THR A 35 21.08 0.05 9.71
C THR A 35 21.81 -0.70 8.59
N ASN A 36 22.20 -1.96 8.82
CA ASN A 36 22.84 -2.78 7.80
C ASN A 36 21.91 -3.05 6.62
N PHE A 37 20.64 -3.38 6.88
CA PHE A 37 19.63 -3.54 5.83
C PHE A 37 19.57 -2.30 4.92
N ILE A 38 19.44 -1.10 5.51
CA ILE A 38 19.38 0.15 4.75
C ILE A 38 20.68 0.40 3.97
N ALA A 39 21.84 0.13 4.58
CA ALA A 39 23.13 0.30 3.91
C ALA A 39 23.25 -0.59 2.65
N LEU A 40 22.84 -1.85 2.75
CA LEU A 40 22.86 -2.81 1.65
C LEU A 40 21.94 -2.41 0.49
N THR A 41 20.82 -1.74 0.78
CA THR A 41 19.94 -1.24 -0.29
C THR A 41 20.58 -0.12 -1.14
N LYS A 42 21.66 0.54 -0.67
CA LYS A 42 22.25 1.74 -1.30
C LYS A 42 23.63 1.51 -1.94
N THR A 43 24.01 0.26 -2.17
CA THR A 43 25.37 -0.14 -2.57
C THR A 43 25.81 0.30 -3.96
N THR A 44 24.87 0.58 -4.88
CA THR A 44 25.16 0.96 -6.27
C THR A 44 24.34 2.16 -6.72
N LEU A 45 24.81 2.89 -7.74
CA LEU A 45 24.07 4.03 -8.30
C LEU A 45 22.66 3.64 -8.80
N PRO A 46 22.45 2.53 -9.52
CA PRO A 46 21.11 2.09 -9.90
C PRO A 46 20.21 1.81 -8.68
N ALA A 47 20.74 1.18 -7.63
CA ALA A 47 19.97 0.92 -6.42
C ALA A 47 19.56 2.23 -5.70
N GLN A 48 20.46 3.22 -5.66
CA GLN A 48 20.13 4.55 -5.11
C GLN A 48 19.06 5.26 -5.95
N SER A 49 19.08 5.13 -7.28
CA SER A 49 18.03 5.66 -8.16
C SER A 49 16.67 5.04 -7.83
N ILE A 50 16.61 3.70 -7.69
CA ILE A 50 15.36 2.99 -7.34
C ILE A 50 14.84 3.45 -5.97
N ILE A 51 15.72 3.64 -4.98
CA ILE A 51 15.33 4.14 -3.67
C ILE A 51 14.77 5.56 -3.76
N ALA A 52 15.40 6.44 -4.53
CA ALA A 52 14.90 7.79 -4.74
C ALA A 52 13.51 7.78 -5.37
N ASP A 53 13.32 6.99 -6.43
CA ASP A 53 12.02 6.83 -7.10
C ASP A 53 10.94 6.33 -6.13
N ILE A 54 11.21 5.25 -5.39
CA ILE A 54 10.29 4.69 -4.41
C ILE A 54 9.99 5.68 -3.28
N THR A 55 10.98 6.45 -2.84
CA THR A 55 10.80 7.45 -1.77
C THR A 55 9.78 8.51 -2.18
N ILE A 56 9.91 9.07 -3.39
CA ILE A 56 8.96 10.06 -3.92
C ILE A 56 7.56 9.45 -4.09
N VAL A 57 7.47 8.20 -4.56
CA VAL A 57 6.19 7.46 -4.68
C VAL A 57 5.54 7.28 -3.31
N VAL A 58 6.29 6.85 -2.29
CA VAL A 58 5.77 6.64 -0.94
C VAL A 58 5.26 7.95 -0.33
N ILE A 59 6.02 9.05 -0.45
CA ILE A 59 5.59 10.36 0.06
C ILE A 59 4.28 10.79 -0.62
N THR A 60 4.23 10.69 -1.95
CA THR A 60 3.05 11.03 -2.74
C THR A 60 1.85 10.17 -2.34
N PHE A 61 2.07 8.86 -2.16
CA PHE A 61 1.05 7.93 -1.70
C PHE A 61 0.53 8.30 -0.31
N LEU A 62 1.40 8.60 0.65
CA LEU A 62 1.00 8.97 2.01
C LEU A 62 0.15 10.24 2.05
N VAL A 63 0.52 11.27 1.27
CA VAL A 63 -0.29 12.49 1.13
C VAL A 63 -1.65 12.16 0.52
N TRP A 64 -1.66 11.35 -0.54
CA TRP A 64 -2.88 11.00 -1.26
C TRP A 64 -3.85 10.16 -0.42
N ILE A 65 -3.36 9.16 0.35
CA ILE A 65 -4.25 8.35 1.20
C ILE A 65 -4.94 9.20 2.26
N ILE A 66 -4.25 10.19 2.84
CA ILE A 66 -4.84 11.07 3.86
C ILE A 66 -5.99 11.87 3.22
N TYR A 67 -5.70 12.56 2.11
CA TYR A 67 -6.69 13.35 1.38
C TYR A 67 -7.91 12.51 0.97
N GLU A 68 -7.68 11.37 0.30
CA GLU A 68 -8.75 10.54 -0.25
C GLU A 68 -9.58 9.87 0.86
N SER A 69 -8.93 9.45 1.95
CA SER A 69 -9.62 8.83 3.09
C SER A 69 -10.54 9.79 3.82
N ILE A 70 -10.11 11.05 4.00
CA ILE A 70 -10.95 12.10 4.59
C ILE A 70 -12.13 12.39 3.67
N LYS A 71 -11.87 12.61 2.38
CA LYS A 71 -12.90 12.92 1.37
C LYS A 71 -13.97 11.84 1.28
N LEU A 72 -13.57 10.57 1.25
CA LEU A 72 -14.48 9.44 1.09
C LEU A 72 -14.98 8.89 2.45
N LYS A 73 -14.48 9.38 3.59
CA LYS A 73 -14.75 8.83 4.92
C LYS A 73 -14.44 7.32 4.99
N ILE A 74 -13.29 6.91 4.47
CA ILE A 74 -12.83 5.50 4.54
C ILE A 74 -12.51 5.19 6.00
N LYS A 75 -12.98 4.06 6.54
CA LYS A 75 -12.67 3.62 7.92
C LYS A 75 -11.33 2.90 7.96
N PHE A 76 -10.61 3.00 9.09
CA PHE A 76 -9.33 2.31 9.35
C PHE A 76 -8.19 2.61 8.35
N TRP A 77 -8.30 3.70 7.59
CA TRP A 77 -7.28 4.10 6.60
C TRP A 77 -5.89 4.30 7.21
N TRP A 78 -5.83 4.75 8.47
CA TRP A 78 -4.59 5.00 9.18
C TRP A 78 -3.72 3.76 9.35
N ILE A 79 -4.29 2.54 9.29
CA ILE A 79 -3.55 1.26 9.36
C ILE A 79 -2.65 1.07 8.13
N VAL A 80 -2.99 1.68 6.99
CA VAL A 80 -2.19 1.61 5.77
C VAL A 80 -0.82 2.29 5.95
N ILE A 81 -0.73 3.31 6.80
CA ILE A 81 0.54 4.01 7.08
C ILE A 81 1.56 3.06 7.70
N PRO A 82 1.34 2.43 8.88
CA PRO A 82 2.31 1.50 9.45
C PRO A 82 2.54 0.29 8.53
N LEU A 83 1.53 -0.21 7.81
CA LEU A 83 1.74 -1.29 6.83
C LEU A 83 2.70 -0.91 5.70
N THR A 84 2.76 0.36 5.32
CA THR A 84 3.70 0.84 4.28
C THR A 84 5.15 0.68 4.71
N PHE A 85 5.44 0.88 6.00
CA PHE A 85 6.80 0.80 6.56
C PHE A 85 7.14 -0.60 7.10
N LEU A 86 6.17 -1.29 7.70
CA LEU A 86 6.37 -2.61 8.33
C LEU A 86 6.30 -3.76 7.31
N VAL A 87 5.56 -3.58 6.23
CA VAL A 87 5.35 -4.64 5.24
C VAL A 87 6.03 -4.27 3.92
N ALA A 88 5.45 -3.31 3.20
CA ALA A 88 5.97 -2.70 1.98
C ALA A 88 4.89 -1.83 1.34
N ILE A 89 5.32 -0.81 0.59
CA ILE A 89 4.43 -0.06 -0.31
C ILE A 89 3.75 -0.94 -1.36
N ALA A 90 4.45 -1.99 -1.84
CA ALA A 90 3.92 -2.96 -2.80
C ALA A 90 2.68 -3.71 -2.27
N PHE A 91 2.54 -3.85 -0.95
CA PHE A 91 1.35 -4.41 -0.30
C PHE A 91 0.34 -3.31 0.05
N SER A 92 0.78 -2.24 0.71
CA SER A 92 -0.11 -1.24 1.30
C SER A 92 -0.86 -0.42 0.25
N PHE A 93 -0.24 -0.13 -0.90
CA PHE A 93 -0.87 0.61 -1.99
C PHE A 93 -2.08 -0.13 -2.60
N PRO A 94 -1.94 -1.36 -3.12
CA PRO A 94 -3.09 -2.09 -3.65
C PRO A 94 -4.13 -2.42 -2.56
N LEU A 95 -3.72 -2.67 -1.31
CA LEU A 95 -4.66 -2.82 -0.20
C LEU A 95 -5.54 -1.57 -0.02
N PHE A 96 -4.93 -0.38 -0.06
CA PHE A 96 -5.68 0.88 0.02
C PHE A 96 -6.63 1.06 -1.18
N LEU A 97 -6.20 0.71 -2.39
CA LEU A 97 -7.06 0.75 -3.58
C LEU A 97 -8.28 -0.17 -3.42
N TYR A 98 -8.11 -1.34 -2.81
CA TYR A 98 -9.21 -2.23 -2.47
C TYR A 98 -10.20 -1.59 -1.47
N MET A 99 -9.68 -1.01 -0.37
CA MET A 99 -10.51 -0.29 0.62
C MET A 99 -11.28 0.87 -0.02
N ARG A 100 -10.62 1.65 -0.87
CA ARG A 100 -11.19 2.76 -1.63
C ARG A 100 -12.29 2.29 -2.58
N ALA A 101 -12.06 1.24 -3.35
CA ALA A 101 -13.04 0.68 -4.26
C ALA A 101 -14.33 0.23 -3.52
N ASN A 102 -14.17 -0.45 -2.38
CA ASN A 102 -15.31 -0.85 -1.55
C ASN A 102 -16.10 0.35 -1.02
N ARG A 103 -15.41 1.44 -0.65
CA ARG A 103 -16.09 2.65 -0.17
C ARG A 103 -16.87 3.35 -1.29
N LEU A 104 -16.30 3.45 -2.49
CA LEU A 104 -16.97 4.05 -3.64
C LEU A 104 -18.22 3.24 -4.04
N GLU A 105 -18.14 1.90 -4.04
CA GLU A 105 -19.30 1.05 -4.29
C GLU A 105 -20.43 1.31 -3.28
N ARG A 106 -20.11 1.44 -1.99
CA ARG A 106 -21.10 1.77 -0.95
C ARG A 106 -21.75 3.13 -1.18
N ILE A 107 -20.95 4.17 -1.48
CA ILE A 107 -21.47 5.51 -1.78
C ILE A 107 -22.44 5.49 -2.97
N ALA A 108 -22.12 4.72 -4.02
CA ALA A 108 -22.97 4.59 -5.20
C ALA A 108 -24.31 3.92 -4.86
N ILE A 109 -24.28 2.85 -4.06
CA ILE A 109 -25.49 2.15 -3.59
C ILE A 109 -26.36 3.10 -2.75
N ASP A 110 -25.79 3.77 -1.75
CA ASP A 110 -26.51 4.71 -0.88
C ASP A 110 -27.20 5.83 -1.67
N LYS A 111 -26.55 6.31 -2.73
CA LYS A 111 -27.13 7.34 -3.63
C LYS A 111 -28.31 6.80 -4.42
N SER A 112 -28.21 5.58 -4.94
CA SER A 112 -29.29 4.94 -5.71
C SER A 112 -30.53 4.63 -4.87
N SER A 113 -30.35 4.17 -3.62
CA SER A 113 -31.46 3.91 -2.70
C SER A 113 -32.21 5.20 -2.32
N ASN A 114 -31.47 6.30 -2.10
CA ASN A 114 -32.08 7.58 -1.77
C ASN A 114 -32.89 8.18 -2.94
N MET A 115 -32.48 7.94 -4.18
CA MET A 115 -33.26 8.36 -5.36
C MET A 115 -34.55 7.55 -5.52
N SER A 116 -34.51 6.24 -5.28
CA SER A 116 -35.70 5.38 -5.37
C SER A 116 -36.74 5.64 -4.28
N ASN A 117 -36.33 6.12 -3.09
CA ASN A 117 -37.26 6.42 -2.00
C ASN A 117 -37.91 7.81 -2.09
N ASN A 118 -37.37 8.69 -2.95
CA ASN A 118 -37.82 10.09 -3.10
C ASN A 118 -38.65 10.33 -4.38
N GLY A 119 -38.98 9.28 -5.15
CA GLY A 119 -39.83 9.34 -6.34
C GLY A 119 -41.05 8.47 -6.17
#